data_AF-A0A938FQP5-F1
#
_entry.id   AF-A0A938FQP5-F1
#
_cell.length_a   1.000
_cell.length_b   1.000
_cell.length_c   1.000
_cell.angle_alpha   90.00
_cell.angle_beta   90.00
_cell.angle_gamma   90.00
#
_symmetry.space_group_name_H-M   'P 1'
#
loop_
_entity.id
_entity.type
_entity.pdbx_description
1 polymer ?
#
loop_
_entity_poly.entity_id
_entity_poly.type
_entity_poly.pdbx_seq_one_letter_code
_entity_poly.pdbx_strand_id
1 'polypeptide(L)' 'MIIDCDSCVVRDIKCDDCVVSVLIGNPRSMGSEESRVIDLLASRGMVPPLRFQLRGDTQAGETLSG' A
#
# COMPACT_ATOMS: atom_id res chain seq x y z
N MET A 1 -12.39 10.12 15.20
CA MET A 1 -12.55 8.66 15.02
C MET A 1 -11.30 8.15 14.34
N ILE A 2 -10.63 7.14 14.89
CA ILE A 2 -9.39 6.56 14.35
C ILE A 2 -9.70 5.10 14.01
N ILE A 3 -9.33 4.67 12.81
CA ILE A 3 -9.47 3.28 12.35
C ILE A 3 -8.05 2.70 12.32
N ASP A 4 -7.84 1.63 13.08
CA ASP A 4 -6.61 0.86 13.04
C ASP A 4 -6.81 -0.35 12.13
N CYS A 5 -6.28 -0.25 10.90
CA CYS A 5 -6.34 -1.38 10.00
C CYS A 5 -5.45 -2.54 10.50
N ASP A 6 -4.39 -2.29 11.30
CA ASP A 6 -3.41 -3.33 11.68
C ASP A 6 -3.97 -4.40 12.62
N SER A 7 -4.98 -4.05 13.41
CA SER A 7 -5.74 -4.99 14.24
C SER A 7 -7.07 -5.45 13.60
N CYS A 8 -7.35 -5.06 12.34
CA CYS A 8 -8.61 -5.36 11.68
C CYS A 8 -8.69 -6.83 11.25
N VAL A 9 -9.53 -7.61 11.93
CA VAL A 9 -9.70 -9.07 11.69
C VAL A 9 -10.24 -9.42 10.30
N VAL A 10 -10.82 -8.47 9.57
CA VAL A 10 -11.33 -8.67 8.20
C VAL A 10 -10.41 -8.11 7.12
N ARG A 11 -9.25 -7.54 7.49
CA ARG A 11 -8.31 -6.90 6.54
C ARG A 11 -7.97 -7.85 5.39
N ASP A 12 -7.55 -9.06 5.70
CA ASP A 12 -7.09 -10.01 4.67
C ASP A 12 -8.24 -10.84 4.08
N ILE A 13 -9.49 -10.50 4.42
CA ILE A 13 -10.68 -11.24 4.00
C ILE A 13 -11.53 -10.41 3.03
N LYS A 14 -11.81 -9.15 3.38
CA LYS A 14 -12.71 -8.25 2.64
C LYS A 14 -12.37 -6.76 2.78
N CYS A 15 -11.09 -6.38 2.88
CA CYS A 15 -10.75 -4.94 2.97
C CYS A 15 -11.20 -4.15 1.74
N ASP A 16 -11.19 -4.75 0.56
CA ASP A 16 -11.64 -4.11 -0.69
C ASP A 16 -13.14 -3.76 -0.69
N ASP A 17 -13.93 -4.42 0.15
CA ASP A 17 -15.39 -4.20 0.34
C ASP A 17 -15.70 -3.54 1.70
N CYS A 18 -14.69 -2.95 2.36
CA CYS A 18 -14.87 -2.20 3.60
C CYS A 18 -15.44 -0.80 3.32
N VAL A 19 -16.21 -0.24 4.26
CA VAL A 19 -16.66 1.17 4.21
C VAL A 19 -15.50 2.16 4.04
N VAL A 20 -14.29 1.80 4.51
CA VAL A 20 -13.08 2.62 4.33
C VAL A 20 -12.69 2.74 2.85
N SER A 21 -12.77 1.65 2.10
CA SER A 21 -12.48 1.63 0.66
C SER A 21 -13.49 2.45 -0.14
N VAL A 22 -14.72 2.59 0.35
CA VAL A 22 -15.72 3.52 -0.23
C VAL A 22 -15.31 4.98 0.00
N LEU A 23 -14.76 5.31 1.16
CA LEU A 23 -14.39 6.67 1.53
C LEU A 23 -13.06 7.13 0.93
N ILE A 24 -12.08 6.22 0.81
CA ILE A 24 -10.69 6.55 0.44
C ILE A 24 -10.31 5.99 -0.94
N GLY A 25 -11.11 5.05 -1.49
CA GLY A 25 -10.78 4.29 -2.69
C GLY A 25 -10.07 2.97 -2.35
N ASN A 26 -10.11 2.02 -3.29
CA ASN A 26 -9.50 0.71 -3.09
C ASN A 26 -7.97 0.83 -2.90
N PRO A 27 -7.39 0.33 -1.79
CA PRO A 27 -5.94 0.24 -1.65
C PRO A 27 -5.38 -0.72 -2.69
N ARG A 28 -4.86 -0.19 -3.81
CA ARG A 28 -4.08 -0.98 -4.75
C ARG A 28 -2.71 -1.26 -4.13
N SER A 29 -2.25 -2.51 -4.19
CA SER A 29 -0.86 -2.81 -3.94
C SER A 29 -0.01 -2.12 -5.02
N MET A 30 0.98 -1.35 -4.60
CA MET A 30 2.04 -0.85 -5.47
C MET A 30 3.34 -1.48 -5.02
N GLY A 31 4.10 -2.02 -5.96
CA GLY A 31 5.42 -2.55 -5.67
C GLY A 31 6.46 -1.46 -5.48
N SER A 32 7.67 -1.91 -5.14
CA SER A 32 8.85 -1.06 -4.97
C SER A 32 9.24 -0.34 -6.28
N GLU A 33 9.11 -1.02 -7.43
CA GLU A 33 9.43 -0.44 -8.73
C GLU A 33 8.42 0.64 -9.15
N GLU A 34 7.12 0.43 -8.97
CA GLU A 34 6.12 1.48 -9.22
C GLU A 34 6.36 2.70 -8.33
N SER A 35 6.69 2.47 -7.05
CA SER A 35 7.02 3.54 -6.11
C SER A 35 8.19 4.39 -6.62
N ARG A 36 9.24 3.72 -7.09
CA ARG A 36 10.43 4.37 -7.64
C ARG A 36 10.13 5.18 -8.89
N VAL A 37 9.25 4.69 -9.76
CA VAL A 37 8.79 5.43 -10.94
C VAL A 37 8.05 6.69 -10.50
N ILE A 38 7.13 6.60 -9.54
CA ILE A 38 6.42 7.79 -9.04
C ILE A 38 7.39 8.80 -8.44
N ASP A 39 8.36 8.37 -7.65
CA ASP A 39 9.39 9.26 -7.09
C ASP A 39 10.19 9.97 -8.18
N LEU A 40 10.60 9.25 -9.23
CA LEU A 40 11.29 9.85 -10.37
C LEU A 40 10.42 10.90 -11.06
N LEU A 41 9.16 10.58 -11.32
CA LEU A 41 8.24 11.51 -11.97
C LEU A 41 7.93 12.74 -11.10
N ALA A 42 7.77 12.53 -9.79
CA ALA A 42 7.52 13.59 -8.81
C ALA A 42 8.73 14.52 -8.67
N SER A 43 9.96 13.98 -8.72
CA SER A 43 11.20 14.78 -8.71
C SER A 43 11.31 15.76 -9.89
N ARG A 44 10.56 15.48 -10.97
CA ARG A 44 10.47 16.33 -12.17
C ARG A 44 9.18 17.14 -12.23
N GLY A 45 8.35 17.12 -11.19
CA GLY A 45 7.10 17.86 -11.13
C GLY A 45 6.00 17.34 -12.05
N MET A 46 6.15 16.12 -12.61
CA MET A 46 5.18 15.55 -13.54
C MET A 46 3.96 14.96 -12.83
N VAL A 47 4.13 14.51 -11.58
CA VAL A 47 3.06 13.95 -10.74
C VAL A 47 3.24 14.42 -9.29
N PRO A 48 2.17 14.44 -8.47
CA PRO A 48 2.31 14.61 -7.03
C PRO A 48 3.14 13.47 -6.39
N PRO A 49 3.91 13.75 -5.33
CA PRO A 49 4.63 12.71 -4.61
C PRO A 49 3.68 11.75 -3.90
N LEU A 50 4.17 10.54 -3.58
CA LEU A 50 3.45 9.56 -2.78
C LEU A 50 3.07 10.16 -1.42
N ARG A 51 1.77 10.12 -1.09
CA ARG A 51 1.22 10.62 0.18
C ARG A 51 0.99 9.51 1.21
N PHE A 52 1.06 8.26 0.76
CA PHE A 52 0.90 7.07 1.59
C PHE A 52 2.22 6.32 1.60
N GLN A 53 2.68 5.92 2.79
CA GLN A 53 3.77 4.97 2.89
C GLN A 53 3.23 3.62 2.45
N LEU A 54 3.75 3.12 1.34
CA LEU A 54 3.54 1.72 0.99
C LEU A 54 4.18 0.88 2.07
N ARG A 55 3.40 0.01 2.68
CA ARG A 55 3.93 -1.04 3.54
C ARG A 55 4.76 -1.91 2.60
N GLY A 56 6.08 -1.73 2.64
CA GLY A 56 6.99 -2.46 1.77
C GLY A 56 6.67 -3.95 1.86
N ASP A 57 6.66 -4.62 0.71
CA ASP A 57 6.43 -6.05 0.61
C ASP A 57 7.51 -6.82 1.41
N THR A 58 7.34 -6.95 2.73
CA THR A 58 8.15 -7.84 3.58
C THR A 58 7.69 -9.29 3.40
N GLN A 59 7.44 -9.70 2.15
CA GLN A 59 7.17 -11.09 1.77
C GLN A 59 7.95 -11.45 0.49
N ALA A 60 9.27 -11.28 0.54
CA ALA A 60 10.19 -11.91 -0.40
C ALA A 60 11.50 -12.20 0.35
N GLY A 61 11.51 -13.24 1.19
CA GLY A 61 12.70 -13.54 1.99
C GLY A 61 12.74 -14.78 2.88
N GLU A 62 11.74 -15.66 2.92
CA GLU A 62 11.83 -16.93 3.68
C GLU A 62 11.33 -18.13 2.86
N THR A 63 12.02 -18.41 1.76
CA THR A 63 12.24 -19.79 1.32
C THR A 63 13.74 -19.92 1.04
N LEU A 64 14.37 -20.92 1.67
CA LEU A 64 15.77 -21.38 1.58
C LEU A 64 16.65 -21.02 2.80
N SER A 65 16.40 -21.72 3.91
CA SER A 65 17.49 -22.12 4.82
C SER A 65 17.18 -23.49 5.41
N GLY A 66 17.99 -24.50 5.04
CA GLY A 66 18.09 -25.81 5.70
C GLY A 66 17.33 -26.95 5.03
#